data_AF-A0A0J0V0G1-F1
#
_entry.id   AF-A0A0J0V0G1-F1
#
_cell.length_a   1.000
_cell.length_b   1.000
_cell.length_c   1.000
_cell.angle_alpha   90.00
_cell.angle_beta   90.00
_cell.angle_gamma   90.00
#
_symmetry.space_group_name_H-M   'P 1'
#
loop_
_entity.id
_entity.type
_entity.pdbx_description
1 polymer ?
#
loop_
_entity_poly.entity_id
_entity_poly.type
_entity_poly.pdbx_seq_one_letter_code
_entity_poly.pdbx_strand_id
1 'polypeptide(L)'
;MDPNIDLNGGQLQNANLAGANLANASLSNADLTGAYLINADLTGANLSNTNLTGAHLYDADLTRADLTGADIEDANLSGASLINANLAEADLTGANLSNTNFSGANLAEADLSGANLTDASLTEVDLSWVDLSNTDLTNTQFSDANLSNANLSGAHLDRTVLAGACVEGAAFINCKWDETVIANTDLRTLGEWNLGDHVNPSSVGVDTLYLTAGDAPLSEMPEPYRGFFIACGVKPELFEAKQPGALDMLRQVTGELAGKQQSGILGSGAAAMPLTAGDKG
;
A
#
# COMPACT_ATOMS: atom_id res chain seq x y z
N MET A 1 -15.65 2.18 -29.87
CA MET A 1 -16.04 1.14 -28.89
C MET A 1 -17.26 1.64 -28.17
N ASP A 2 -18.20 0.76 -27.88
CA ASP A 2 -19.48 1.10 -27.26
C ASP A 2 -19.21 1.66 -25.86
N PRO A 3 -19.64 2.91 -25.55
CA PRO A 3 -19.33 3.55 -24.27
C PRO A 3 -20.03 2.93 -23.06
N ASN A 4 -20.90 1.93 -23.23
CA ASN A 4 -21.67 1.32 -22.14
C ASN A 4 -21.76 -0.20 -22.30
N ILE A 5 -20.67 -0.92 -22.06
CA ILE A 5 -20.71 -2.39 -21.93
C ILE A 5 -21.51 -2.72 -20.66
N ASP A 6 -22.72 -3.25 -20.82
CA ASP A 6 -23.57 -3.70 -19.70
C ASP A 6 -23.50 -5.23 -19.56
N LEU A 7 -22.88 -5.64 -18.46
CA LEU A 7 -22.64 -7.01 -18.03
C LEU A 7 -23.09 -7.20 -16.57
N ASN A 8 -24.01 -6.35 -16.08
CA ASN A 8 -24.52 -6.45 -14.71
C ASN A 8 -25.15 -7.84 -14.47
N GLY A 9 -24.80 -8.49 -13.37
CA GLY A 9 -25.25 -9.86 -13.06
C GLY A 9 -24.73 -10.93 -14.04
N GLY A 10 -23.78 -10.57 -14.91
CA GLY A 10 -23.22 -11.46 -15.91
C GLY A 10 -22.57 -12.70 -15.30
N GLN A 11 -22.67 -13.83 -16.00
CA GLN A 11 -22.04 -15.10 -15.62
C GLN A 11 -20.78 -15.25 -16.47
N LEU A 12 -19.65 -14.82 -15.93
CA LEU A 12 -18.36 -14.67 -16.61
C LEU A 12 -17.27 -15.51 -15.93
N GLN A 13 -17.67 -16.57 -15.24
CA GLN A 13 -16.73 -17.45 -14.53
C GLN A 13 -15.72 -18.04 -15.50
N ASN A 14 -14.44 -17.98 -15.15
CA ASN A 14 -13.33 -18.45 -15.96
C ASN A 14 -13.29 -17.84 -17.38
N ALA A 15 -14.00 -16.72 -17.63
CA ALA A 15 -14.01 -16.08 -18.93
C ALA A 15 -12.60 -15.57 -19.25
N ASN A 16 -12.19 -15.71 -20.52
CA ASN A 16 -10.96 -15.08 -20.99
C ASN A 16 -11.27 -13.66 -21.47
N LEU A 17 -10.91 -12.69 -20.64
CA LEU A 17 -11.05 -11.26 -20.84
C LEU A 17 -9.67 -10.57 -20.81
N ALA A 18 -8.60 -11.32 -21.05
CA ALA A 18 -7.24 -10.78 -21.01
C ALA A 18 -7.07 -9.69 -22.08
N GLY A 19 -6.58 -8.52 -21.68
CA GLY A 19 -6.43 -7.35 -22.55
C GLY A 19 -7.75 -6.76 -23.05
N ALA A 20 -8.90 -7.15 -22.50
CA ALA A 20 -10.18 -6.60 -22.88
C ALA A 20 -10.25 -5.11 -22.49
N ASN A 21 -10.86 -4.31 -23.36
CA ASN A 21 -11.28 -2.96 -22.99
C ASN A 21 -12.68 -3.02 -22.40
N LEU A 22 -12.75 -2.88 -21.09
CA LEU A 22 -13.94 -2.83 -20.23
C LEU A 22 -14.03 -1.49 -19.50
N ALA A 23 -13.38 -0.45 -20.03
CA ALA A 23 -13.41 0.87 -19.43
C ALA A 23 -14.86 1.39 -19.33
N ASN A 24 -15.26 1.84 -18.15
CA ASN A 24 -16.62 2.27 -17.80
C ASN A 24 -17.70 1.20 -18.00
N ALA A 25 -17.33 -0.08 -18.10
CA ALA A 25 -18.30 -1.16 -18.16
C ALA A 25 -19.11 -1.24 -16.86
N SER A 26 -20.39 -1.61 -16.97
CA SER A 26 -21.24 -1.95 -15.84
C SER A 26 -21.18 -3.45 -15.62
N LEU A 27 -20.52 -3.88 -14.55
CA LEU A 27 -20.29 -5.27 -14.16
C LEU A 27 -20.88 -5.56 -12.78
N SER A 28 -21.67 -4.66 -12.19
CA SER A 28 -22.16 -4.84 -10.82
C SER A 28 -22.89 -6.17 -10.65
N ASN A 29 -22.65 -6.85 -9.52
CA ASN A 29 -23.19 -8.18 -9.22
C ASN A 29 -22.81 -9.29 -10.22
N ALA A 30 -21.88 -9.05 -11.14
CA ALA A 30 -21.39 -10.09 -12.04
C ALA A 30 -20.56 -11.12 -11.28
N ASP A 31 -20.58 -12.36 -11.77
CA ASP A 31 -19.72 -13.44 -11.30
C ASP A 31 -18.56 -13.60 -12.27
N LEU A 32 -17.39 -13.15 -11.85
CA LEU A 32 -16.10 -13.20 -12.50
C LEU A 32 -15.16 -14.20 -11.78
N THR A 33 -15.70 -15.16 -11.02
CA THR A 33 -14.89 -16.18 -10.33
C THR A 33 -13.88 -16.80 -11.28
N GLY A 34 -12.59 -16.74 -10.94
CA GLY A 34 -11.50 -17.30 -11.74
C GLY A 34 -11.33 -16.70 -13.15
N ALA A 35 -11.97 -15.57 -13.47
CA ALA A 35 -11.85 -14.94 -14.78
C ALA A 35 -10.41 -14.45 -15.05
N TYR A 36 -10.00 -14.51 -16.32
CA TYR A 36 -8.71 -14.01 -16.77
C TYR A 36 -8.86 -12.57 -17.26
N LEU A 37 -8.45 -11.60 -16.45
CA LEU A 37 -8.49 -10.16 -16.69
C LEU A 37 -7.09 -9.54 -16.81
N ILE A 38 -6.10 -10.38 -17.12
CA ILE A 38 -4.69 -9.99 -17.24
C ILE A 38 -4.55 -8.83 -18.24
N ASN A 39 -3.94 -7.71 -17.84
CA ASN A 39 -3.82 -6.49 -18.64
C ASN A 39 -5.16 -5.89 -19.15
N ALA A 40 -6.29 -6.23 -18.54
CA ALA A 40 -7.58 -5.64 -18.92
C ALA A 40 -7.65 -4.17 -18.50
N ASP A 41 -8.30 -3.35 -19.33
CA ASP A 41 -8.64 -1.97 -18.99
C ASP A 41 -10.04 -1.96 -18.37
N LEU A 42 -10.10 -1.80 -17.05
CA LEU A 42 -11.30 -1.68 -16.21
C LEU A 42 -11.43 -0.25 -15.67
N THR A 43 -10.80 0.73 -16.32
CA THR A 43 -10.80 2.12 -15.87
C THR A 43 -12.24 2.63 -15.71
N GLY A 44 -12.60 3.08 -14.51
CA GLY A 44 -13.94 3.59 -14.21
C GLY A 44 -15.06 2.55 -14.29
N ALA A 45 -14.75 1.26 -14.38
CA ALA A 45 -15.76 0.21 -14.40
C ALA A 45 -16.52 0.15 -13.07
N ASN A 46 -17.80 -0.18 -13.14
CA ASN A 46 -18.61 -0.49 -11.96
C ASN A 46 -18.55 -2.01 -11.70
N LEU A 47 -17.74 -2.40 -10.73
CA LEU A 47 -17.55 -3.76 -10.21
C LEU A 47 -18.15 -3.92 -8.81
N SER A 48 -19.10 -3.06 -8.41
CA SER A 48 -19.71 -3.16 -7.08
C SER A 48 -20.41 -4.51 -6.89
N ASN A 49 -20.17 -5.12 -5.73
CA ASN A 49 -20.71 -6.44 -5.36
C ASN A 49 -20.38 -7.57 -6.37
N THR A 50 -19.32 -7.45 -7.17
CA THR A 50 -18.90 -8.55 -8.04
C THR A 50 -18.22 -9.65 -7.24
N ASN A 51 -18.37 -10.89 -7.68
CA ASN A 51 -17.48 -11.96 -7.26
C ASN A 51 -16.29 -12.03 -8.23
N LEU A 52 -15.10 -11.74 -7.73
CA LEU A 52 -13.78 -11.82 -8.37
C LEU A 52 -12.91 -12.87 -7.67
N THR A 53 -13.49 -13.78 -6.87
CA THR A 53 -12.75 -14.79 -6.12
C THR A 53 -11.83 -15.57 -7.06
N GLY A 54 -10.53 -15.62 -6.72
CA GLY A 54 -9.49 -16.30 -7.49
C GLY A 54 -9.27 -15.76 -8.91
N ALA A 55 -9.80 -14.59 -9.27
CA ALA A 55 -9.62 -14.00 -10.59
C ALA A 55 -8.17 -13.57 -10.82
N HIS A 56 -7.78 -13.53 -12.10
CA HIS A 56 -6.42 -13.17 -12.53
C HIS A 56 -6.40 -11.76 -13.13
N LEU A 57 -6.07 -10.76 -12.32
CA LEU A 57 -6.01 -9.34 -12.68
C LEU A 57 -4.57 -8.78 -12.74
N TYR A 58 -3.58 -9.65 -12.98
CA TYR A 58 -2.18 -9.23 -13.12
C TYR A 58 -2.04 -8.09 -14.14
N ASP A 59 -1.40 -6.99 -13.73
CA ASP A 59 -1.20 -5.76 -14.51
C ASP A 59 -2.51 -5.14 -15.08
N ALA A 60 -3.68 -5.40 -14.49
CA ALA A 60 -4.94 -4.77 -14.90
C ALA A 60 -5.02 -3.29 -14.48
N ASP A 61 -5.70 -2.47 -15.27
CA ASP A 61 -5.98 -1.07 -14.92
C ASP A 61 -7.40 -0.93 -14.36
N LEU A 62 -7.51 -0.78 -13.04
CA LEU A 62 -8.74 -0.55 -12.29
C LEU A 62 -8.81 0.90 -11.79
N THR A 63 -8.08 1.82 -12.43
CA THR A 63 -8.07 3.24 -12.05
C THR A 63 -9.50 3.78 -11.99
N ARG A 64 -9.90 4.35 -10.85
CA ARG A 64 -11.23 4.91 -10.59
C ARG A 64 -12.39 3.90 -10.70
N ALA A 65 -12.12 2.59 -10.68
CA ALA A 65 -13.17 1.59 -10.66
C ALA A 65 -13.91 1.61 -9.31
N ASP A 66 -15.19 1.22 -9.32
CA ASP A 66 -15.98 1.01 -8.11
C ASP A 66 -16.05 -0.49 -7.82
N LEU A 67 -15.36 -0.92 -6.75
CA LEU A 67 -15.28 -2.29 -6.24
C LEU A 67 -15.97 -2.39 -4.87
N THR A 68 -16.87 -1.47 -4.53
CA THR A 68 -17.54 -1.48 -3.22
C THR A 68 -18.22 -2.83 -2.96
N GLY A 69 -17.91 -3.46 -1.83
CA GLY A 69 -18.46 -4.76 -1.44
C GLY A 69 -18.12 -5.92 -2.39
N ALA A 70 -17.11 -5.78 -3.25
CA ALA A 70 -16.67 -6.87 -4.11
C ALA A 70 -15.96 -7.96 -3.31
N ASP A 71 -16.17 -9.22 -3.69
CA ASP A 71 -15.44 -10.38 -3.19
C ASP A 71 -14.23 -10.61 -4.11
N ILE A 72 -13.03 -10.38 -3.60
CA ILE A 72 -11.74 -10.41 -4.29
C ILE A 72 -10.83 -11.46 -3.57
N GLU A 73 -11.43 -12.38 -2.80
CA GLU A 73 -10.71 -13.41 -2.05
C GLU A 73 -9.79 -14.21 -2.99
N ASP A 74 -8.55 -14.45 -2.56
CA ASP A 74 -7.51 -15.22 -3.29
C ASP A 74 -7.21 -14.74 -4.73
N ALA A 75 -7.70 -13.56 -5.14
CA ALA A 75 -7.45 -13.03 -6.47
C ALA A 75 -5.99 -12.57 -6.62
N ASN A 76 -5.49 -12.59 -7.87
CA ASN A 76 -4.16 -12.06 -8.17
C ASN A 76 -4.27 -10.69 -8.86
N LEU A 77 -4.00 -9.62 -8.12
CA LEU A 77 -3.95 -8.24 -8.61
C LEU A 77 -2.50 -7.71 -8.66
N SER A 78 -1.49 -8.58 -8.62
CA SER A 78 -0.10 -8.10 -8.60
C SER A 78 0.19 -7.19 -9.80
N GLY A 79 0.82 -6.04 -9.52
CA GLY A 79 1.12 -5.00 -10.51
C GLY A 79 -0.08 -4.18 -11.00
N ALA A 80 -1.30 -4.42 -10.51
CA ALA A 80 -2.48 -3.68 -10.95
C ALA A 80 -2.46 -2.19 -10.52
N SER A 81 -3.20 -1.36 -11.25
CA SER A 81 -3.45 0.04 -10.87
C SER A 81 -4.85 0.17 -10.28
N LEU A 82 -4.94 0.56 -9.01
CA LEU A 82 -6.18 0.86 -8.28
C LEU A 82 -6.24 2.34 -7.86
N ILE A 83 -5.56 3.20 -8.63
CA ILE A 83 -5.49 4.64 -8.34
C ILE A 83 -6.89 5.25 -8.28
N ASN A 84 -7.22 5.90 -7.16
CA ASN A 84 -8.55 6.48 -6.89
C ASN A 84 -9.72 5.48 -7.03
N ALA A 85 -9.49 4.17 -6.93
CA ALA A 85 -10.55 3.18 -6.91
C ALA A 85 -11.29 3.20 -5.57
N ASN A 86 -12.55 2.78 -5.55
CA ASN A 86 -13.32 2.60 -4.33
C ASN A 86 -13.45 1.11 -4.01
N LEU A 87 -12.78 0.64 -2.96
CA LEU A 87 -12.84 -0.74 -2.47
C LEU A 87 -13.44 -0.80 -1.06
N ALA A 88 -14.26 0.17 -0.67
CA ALA A 88 -14.92 0.14 0.63
C ALA A 88 -15.70 -1.17 0.83
N GLU A 89 -15.61 -1.76 2.02
CA GLU A 89 -16.28 -3.01 2.38
C GLU A 89 -15.92 -4.22 1.50
N ALA A 90 -14.87 -4.15 0.67
CA ALA A 90 -14.44 -5.27 -0.17
C ALA A 90 -13.71 -6.34 0.65
N ASP A 91 -13.89 -7.61 0.25
CA ASP A 91 -13.13 -8.74 0.80
C ASP A 91 -11.94 -9.03 -0.11
N LEU A 92 -10.73 -8.78 0.37
CA LEU A 92 -9.46 -9.04 -0.31
C LEU A 92 -8.64 -10.10 0.46
N THR A 93 -9.30 -10.94 1.25
CA THR A 93 -8.65 -11.97 2.07
C THR A 93 -7.75 -12.85 1.20
N GLY A 94 -6.49 -13.03 1.62
CA GLY A 94 -5.53 -13.87 0.90
C GLY A 94 -5.10 -13.37 -0.49
N ALA A 95 -5.60 -12.23 -0.97
CA ALA A 95 -5.30 -11.73 -2.30
C ALA A 95 -3.80 -11.41 -2.48
N ASN A 96 -3.29 -11.63 -3.69
CA ASN A 96 -1.96 -11.17 -4.06
C ASN A 96 -2.04 -9.74 -4.64
N LEU A 97 -1.67 -8.77 -3.81
CA LEU A 97 -1.65 -7.34 -4.10
C LEU A 97 -0.22 -6.80 -4.23
N SER A 98 0.79 -7.66 -4.40
CA SER A 98 2.18 -7.23 -4.51
C SER A 98 2.39 -6.24 -5.66
N ASN A 99 3.19 -5.20 -5.45
CA ASN A 99 3.47 -4.14 -6.43
C ASN A 99 2.23 -3.36 -6.92
N THR A 100 1.09 -3.46 -6.23
CA THR A 100 -0.15 -2.77 -6.63
C THR A 100 -0.08 -1.29 -6.23
N ASN A 101 -0.65 -0.43 -7.07
CA ASN A 101 -0.76 1.00 -6.77
C ASN A 101 -2.18 1.38 -6.34
N PHE A 102 -2.36 1.65 -5.05
CA PHE A 102 -3.61 2.10 -4.45
C PHE A 102 -3.68 3.61 -4.23
N SER A 103 -2.78 4.42 -4.78
CA SER A 103 -2.70 5.86 -4.47
C SER A 103 -4.08 6.56 -4.56
N GLY A 104 -4.51 7.18 -3.46
CA GLY A 104 -5.81 7.85 -3.34
C GLY A 104 -7.05 6.94 -3.37
N ALA A 105 -6.88 5.62 -3.28
CA ALA A 105 -8.00 4.68 -3.18
C ALA A 105 -8.69 4.80 -1.81
N ASN A 106 -9.94 4.35 -1.77
CA ASN A 106 -10.70 4.15 -0.53
C ASN A 106 -10.77 2.66 -0.22
N LEU A 107 -10.21 2.22 0.89
CA LEU A 107 -10.31 0.85 1.40
C LEU A 107 -11.02 0.80 2.75
N ALA A 108 -11.76 1.84 3.15
CA ALA A 108 -12.44 1.86 4.44
C ALA A 108 -13.28 0.58 4.67
N GLU A 109 -13.10 -0.03 5.84
CA GLU A 109 -13.79 -1.27 6.24
C GLU A 109 -13.52 -2.50 5.35
N ALA A 110 -12.52 -2.47 4.46
CA ALA A 110 -12.11 -3.64 3.68
C ALA A 110 -11.40 -4.69 4.55
N ASP A 111 -11.55 -5.96 4.19
CA ASP A 111 -10.80 -7.07 4.79
C ASP A 111 -9.62 -7.41 3.88
N LEU A 112 -8.40 -7.16 4.33
CA LEU A 112 -7.16 -7.55 3.64
C LEU A 112 -6.43 -8.66 4.41
N SER A 113 -7.09 -9.37 5.32
CA SER A 113 -6.42 -10.32 6.21
C SER A 113 -5.68 -11.41 5.41
N GLY A 114 -4.42 -11.67 5.81
CA GLY A 114 -3.55 -12.62 5.13
C GLY A 114 -3.13 -12.26 3.69
N ALA A 115 -3.52 -11.10 3.17
CA ALA A 115 -3.11 -10.65 1.83
C ALA A 115 -1.59 -10.37 1.74
N ASN A 116 -1.08 -10.45 0.52
CA ASN A 116 0.29 -10.07 0.20
C ASN A 116 0.31 -8.67 -0.43
N LEU A 117 0.83 -7.67 0.29
CA LEU A 117 0.98 -6.29 -0.18
C LEU A 117 2.45 -5.88 -0.39
N THR A 118 3.37 -6.85 -0.52
CA THR A 118 4.80 -6.53 -0.69
C THR A 118 5.03 -5.52 -1.82
N ASP A 119 5.80 -4.48 -1.55
CA ASP A 119 6.12 -3.39 -2.50
C ASP A 119 4.90 -2.59 -3.01
N ALA A 120 3.73 -2.68 -2.35
CA ALA A 120 2.55 -1.89 -2.72
C ALA A 120 2.68 -0.40 -2.33
N SER A 121 1.97 0.45 -3.06
CA SER A 121 1.84 1.87 -2.73
C SER A 121 0.44 2.17 -2.20
N LEU A 122 0.35 2.55 -0.92
CA LEU A 122 -0.85 2.95 -0.19
C LEU A 122 -0.73 4.42 0.28
N THR A 123 -0.15 5.27 -0.56
CA THR A 123 0.03 6.70 -0.24
C THR A 123 -1.30 7.45 -0.33
N GLU A 124 -1.61 8.27 0.68
CA GLU A 124 -2.86 9.05 0.80
C GLU A 124 -4.14 8.18 0.75
N VAL A 125 -4.05 6.92 1.17
CA VAL A 125 -5.16 5.95 1.14
C VAL A 125 -5.97 6.00 2.42
N ASP A 126 -7.30 5.92 2.31
CA ASP A 126 -8.17 5.68 3.46
C ASP A 126 -8.22 4.18 3.80
N LEU A 127 -7.55 3.80 4.88
CA LEU A 127 -7.48 2.45 5.45
C LEU A 127 -8.16 2.39 6.82
N SER A 128 -9.09 3.32 7.09
CA SER A 128 -9.78 3.32 8.38
C SER A 128 -10.58 2.04 8.56
N TRP A 129 -10.49 1.46 9.76
CA TRP A 129 -11.18 0.22 10.14
C TRP A 129 -10.83 -1.03 9.31
N VAL A 130 -9.77 -0.98 8.50
CA VAL A 130 -9.32 -2.12 7.70
C VAL A 130 -8.76 -3.23 8.58
N ASP A 131 -9.02 -4.48 8.20
CA ASP A 131 -8.27 -5.64 8.71
C ASP A 131 -7.05 -5.93 7.83
N LEU A 132 -5.85 -5.68 8.36
CA LEU A 132 -4.53 -6.00 7.81
C LEU A 132 -3.85 -7.09 8.66
N SER A 133 -4.61 -7.93 9.36
CA SER A 133 -4.01 -8.94 10.22
C SER A 133 -3.30 -10.01 9.40
N ASN A 134 -2.12 -10.41 9.86
CA ASN A 134 -1.27 -11.42 9.23
C ASN A 134 -0.88 -11.12 7.78
N THR A 135 -0.95 -9.86 7.33
CA THR A 135 -0.54 -9.47 5.98
C THR A 135 0.98 -9.37 5.85
N ASP A 136 1.49 -9.62 4.65
CA ASP A 136 2.85 -9.23 4.30
C ASP A 136 2.85 -7.80 3.76
N LEU A 137 3.39 -6.86 4.56
CA LEU A 137 3.50 -5.44 4.23
C LEU A 137 4.94 -5.05 3.87
N THR A 138 5.83 -6.01 3.61
CA THR A 138 7.25 -5.69 3.39
C THR A 138 7.43 -4.64 2.28
N ASN A 139 8.23 -3.59 2.53
CA ASN A 139 8.46 -2.45 1.63
C ASN A 139 7.20 -1.62 1.24
N THR A 140 6.09 -1.73 1.98
CA THR A 140 4.86 -1.01 1.64
C THR A 140 4.94 0.47 2.02
N GLN A 141 4.39 1.34 1.16
CA GLN A 141 4.37 2.79 1.37
C GLN A 141 3.00 3.27 1.88
N PHE A 142 2.91 3.68 3.14
CA PHE A 142 1.73 4.25 3.79
C PHE A 142 1.85 5.77 4.02
N SER A 143 2.58 6.48 3.17
CA SER A 143 2.79 7.92 3.40
C SER A 143 1.45 8.66 3.38
N ASP A 144 1.19 9.47 4.40
CA ASP A 144 -0.05 10.24 4.59
C ASP A 144 -1.34 9.40 4.56
N ALA A 145 -1.24 8.07 4.78
CA ALA A 145 -2.40 7.17 4.81
C ALA A 145 -3.19 7.29 6.12
N ASN A 146 -4.48 7.01 6.07
CA ASN A 146 -5.34 6.96 7.25
C ASN A 146 -5.51 5.50 7.72
N LEU A 147 -4.73 5.06 8.70
CA LEU A 147 -4.82 3.75 9.35
C LEU A 147 -5.68 3.77 10.63
N SER A 148 -6.57 4.76 10.81
CA SER A 148 -7.30 4.90 12.06
C SER A 148 -8.16 3.66 12.34
N ASN A 149 -7.99 3.06 13.52
CA ASN A 149 -8.65 1.82 13.98
C ASN A 149 -8.34 0.59 13.12
N ALA A 150 -7.32 0.62 12.26
CA ALA A 150 -6.91 -0.54 11.48
C ALA A 150 -6.32 -1.65 12.36
N ASN A 151 -6.57 -2.90 12.02
CA ASN A 151 -6.00 -4.06 12.69
C ASN A 151 -4.78 -4.57 11.91
N LEU A 152 -3.56 -4.30 12.36
CA LEU A 152 -2.34 -4.81 11.73
C LEU A 152 -1.75 -6.02 12.47
N SER A 153 -2.52 -6.67 13.35
CA SER A 153 -1.99 -7.71 14.24
C SER A 153 -1.33 -8.86 13.46
N GLY A 154 -0.09 -9.21 13.80
CA GLY A 154 0.69 -10.26 13.13
C GLY A 154 1.28 -9.85 11.78
N ALA A 155 1.10 -8.61 11.32
CA ALA A 155 1.62 -8.17 10.03
C ALA A 155 3.15 -8.09 9.99
N HIS A 156 3.72 -8.26 8.79
CA HIS A 156 5.14 -8.05 8.52
C HIS A 156 5.39 -6.66 7.94
N LEU A 157 5.83 -5.71 8.77
CA LEU A 157 6.03 -4.31 8.38
C LEU A 157 7.48 -3.99 7.99
N ASP A 158 8.31 -5.00 7.71
CA ASP A 158 9.72 -4.78 7.43
C ASP A 158 9.90 -3.80 6.26
N ARG A 159 10.72 -2.77 6.43
CA ARG A 159 10.98 -1.70 5.44
C ARG A 159 9.74 -0.90 5.02
N THR A 160 8.66 -0.93 5.79
CA THR A 160 7.50 -0.08 5.50
C THR A 160 7.79 1.40 5.74
N VAL A 161 6.98 2.27 5.13
CA VAL A 161 7.06 3.72 5.32
C VAL A 161 5.72 4.25 5.82
N LEU A 162 5.65 4.70 7.08
CA LEU A 162 4.46 5.25 7.73
C LEU A 162 4.47 6.78 7.80
N ALA A 163 5.26 7.44 6.95
CA ALA A 163 5.51 8.87 7.06
C ALA A 163 4.22 9.71 6.96
N GLY A 164 3.85 10.46 7.99
CA GLY A 164 2.62 11.29 7.99
C GLY A 164 1.32 10.50 8.18
N ALA A 165 1.39 9.17 8.33
CA ALA A 165 0.20 8.34 8.49
C ALA A 165 -0.58 8.68 9.77
N CYS A 166 -1.90 8.68 9.70
CA CYS A 166 -2.75 8.68 10.88
C CYS A 166 -2.90 7.25 11.39
N VAL A 167 -2.59 7.01 12.66
CA VAL A 167 -2.58 5.66 13.24
C VAL A 167 -3.46 5.55 14.49
N GLU A 168 -4.35 6.52 14.72
CA GLU A 168 -5.21 6.57 15.90
C GLU A 168 -6.03 5.28 16.06
N GLY A 169 -5.94 4.64 17.23
CA GLY A 169 -6.66 3.40 17.51
C GLY A 169 -6.16 2.16 16.77
N ALA A 170 -5.14 2.27 15.91
CA ALA A 170 -4.61 1.13 15.17
C ALA A 170 -3.96 0.10 16.11
N ALA A 171 -4.11 -1.19 15.79
CA ALA A 171 -3.56 -2.30 16.55
C ALA A 171 -2.33 -2.88 15.87
N PHE A 172 -1.22 -2.96 16.60
CA PHE A 172 0.07 -3.47 16.08
C PHE A 172 0.61 -4.64 16.91
N ILE A 173 -0.28 -5.55 17.30
CA ILE A 173 0.04 -6.69 18.17
C ILE A 173 0.88 -7.72 17.39
N ASN A 174 2.00 -8.19 17.95
CA ASN A 174 2.84 -9.26 17.36
C ASN A 174 3.33 -8.99 15.93
N CYS A 175 3.53 -7.72 15.58
CA CYS A 175 4.05 -7.33 14.26
C CYS A 175 5.58 -7.44 14.17
N LYS A 176 6.09 -7.60 12.95
CA LYS A 176 7.53 -7.42 12.63
C LYS A 176 7.75 -6.04 12.04
N TRP A 177 8.90 -5.41 12.32
CA TRP A 177 9.12 -3.97 12.04
C TRP A 177 10.55 -3.64 11.58
N ASP A 178 11.31 -4.61 11.09
CA ASP A 178 12.73 -4.39 10.78
C ASP A 178 12.89 -3.31 9.70
N GLU A 179 13.74 -2.32 9.94
CA GLU A 179 14.01 -1.22 8.97
C GLU A 179 12.76 -0.36 8.62
N THR A 180 11.72 -0.34 9.47
CA THR A 180 10.53 0.49 9.25
C THR A 180 10.82 1.98 9.42
N VAL A 181 10.30 2.79 8.51
CA VAL A 181 10.40 4.26 8.52
C VAL A 181 9.14 4.85 9.13
N ILE A 182 9.28 5.52 10.28
CA ILE A 182 8.21 6.28 10.92
C ILE A 182 8.67 7.74 11.03
N ALA A 183 7.94 8.65 10.40
CA ALA A 183 8.24 10.08 10.43
C ALA A 183 6.93 10.86 10.41
N ASN A 184 6.83 11.96 11.14
CA ASN A 184 5.61 12.77 11.12
C ASN A 184 4.32 12.03 11.56
N THR A 185 4.43 10.93 12.30
CA THR A 185 3.32 10.05 12.73
C THR A 185 3.09 10.18 14.24
N ASP A 186 1.86 10.49 14.67
CA ASP A 186 1.55 10.57 16.10
C ASP A 186 1.33 9.19 16.70
N LEU A 187 2.39 8.65 17.30
CA LEU A 187 2.37 7.35 17.96
C LEU A 187 1.61 7.35 19.31
N ARG A 188 1.18 8.48 19.87
CA ARG A 188 0.47 8.48 21.17
C ARG A 188 -0.98 7.99 21.07
N THR A 189 -1.51 7.96 19.86
CA THR A 189 -2.94 7.72 19.58
C THR A 189 -3.27 6.25 19.37
N LEU A 190 -2.28 5.38 19.29
CA LEU A 190 -2.50 3.95 19.09
C LEU A 190 -3.21 3.32 20.30
N GLY A 191 -4.19 2.45 20.02
CA GLY A 191 -5.07 1.86 21.04
C GLY A 191 -4.44 0.72 21.83
N GLU A 192 -3.87 -0.27 21.13
CA GLU A 192 -3.28 -1.48 21.73
C GLU A 192 -2.07 -2.00 20.93
N TRP A 193 -1.01 -2.35 21.65
CA TRP A 193 0.26 -2.73 21.07
C TRP A 193 0.94 -3.68 22.06
N ASN A 194 1.38 -4.82 21.55
CA ASN A 194 2.12 -5.81 22.31
C ASN A 194 3.35 -6.20 21.49
N LEU A 195 4.52 -5.81 22.01
CA LEU A 195 5.81 -6.02 21.36
C LEU A 195 6.29 -7.49 21.37
N GLY A 196 5.62 -8.38 22.13
CA GLY A 196 6.00 -9.78 22.24
C GLY A 196 7.48 -10.01 22.64
N ASP A 197 7.97 -11.24 22.46
CA ASP A 197 9.38 -11.62 22.65
C ASP A 197 10.25 -11.39 21.39
N HIS A 198 9.67 -10.83 20.32
CA HIS A 198 10.35 -10.58 19.06
C HIS A 198 11.20 -9.31 19.17
N VAL A 199 12.41 -9.51 19.69
CA VAL A 199 13.66 -8.78 19.43
C VAL A 199 13.46 -7.29 19.11
N ASN A 200 13.54 -6.50 20.18
CA ASN A 200 14.43 -5.36 20.34
C ASN A 200 14.92 -4.74 19.00
N PRO A 201 14.43 -3.55 18.61
CA PRO A 201 14.77 -2.98 17.33
C PRO A 201 16.27 -2.70 17.25
N SER A 202 17.00 -3.61 16.59
CA SER A 202 18.37 -3.36 16.16
C SER A 202 18.41 -2.36 15.00
N SER A 203 17.23 -2.07 14.41
CA SER A 203 17.02 -1.23 13.23
C SER A 203 15.73 -0.41 13.33
N VAL A 204 15.35 0.08 14.52
CA VAL A 204 14.83 1.45 14.56
C VAL A 204 16.07 2.26 14.21
N GLY A 205 16.26 2.52 12.90
CA GLY A 205 17.38 3.31 12.43
C GLY A 205 17.45 4.56 13.28
N VAL A 206 18.56 4.73 14.00
CA VAL A 206 18.79 5.85 14.91
C VAL A 206 18.66 7.22 14.21
N ASP A 207 18.59 7.21 12.88
CA ASP A 207 18.40 8.36 12.00
C ASP A 207 16.94 8.60 11.56
N THR A 208 16.02 7.66 11.82
CA THR A 208 14.62 7.66 11.36
C THR A 208 13.64 7.94 12.51
N LEU A 209 14.03 8.84 13.40
CA LEU A 209 13.19 9.27 14.53
C LEU A 209 12.93 10.78 14.44
N TYR A 210 12.16 11.21 13.43
CA TYR A 210 11.57 12.56 13.46
C TYR A 210 10.19 12.49 14.09
N LEU A 211 10.22 12.70 15.40
CA LEU A 211 9.08 12.75 16.30
C LEU A 211 8.17 13.93 15.94
N THR A 212 6.87 13.67 15.82
CA THR A 212 5.84 14.70 16.10
C THR A 212 5.62 14.77 17.61
N ALA A 213 6.69 15.03 18.37
CA ALA A 213 6.49 15.59 19.70
C ALA A 213 6.11 17.05 19.45
N GLY A 214 4.82 17.37 19.53
CA GLY A 214 4.45 18.76 19.79
C GLY A 214 5.16 19.18 21.08
N ASP A 215 6.26 19.92 20.96
CA ASP A 215 7.10 20.62 21.95
C ASP A 215 7.42 19.95 23.31
N ALA A 216 6.94 18.74 23.61
CA ALA A 216 7.11 18.10 24.92
C ALA A 216 8.39 17.25 24.95
N PRO A 217 9.36 17.55 25.83
CA PRO A 217 10.60 16.77 25.95
C PRO A 217 10.33 15.32 26.39
N LEU A 218 11.21 14.39 26.00
CA LEU A 218 11.14 12.96 26.35
C LEU A 218 10.96 12.71 27.86
N SER A 219 11.42 13.65 28.69
CA SER A 219 11.23 13.64 30.14
C SER A 219 9.77 13.70 30.59
N GLU A 220 8.89 14.27 29.77
CA GLU A 220 7.46 14.50 30.04
C GLU A 220 6.54 13.42 29.43
N MET A 221 7.10 12.46 28.69
CA MET A 221 6.34 11.35 28.14
C MET A 221 5.91 10.38 29.27
N PRO A 222 4.66 9.89 29.31
CA PRO A 222 4.23 8.85 30.24
C PRO A 222 4.94 7.51 29.95
N GLU A 223 5.17 6.67 30.96
CA GLU A 223 5.42 5.24 30.71
C GLU A 223 4.14 4.60 30.16
N PRO A 224 4.20 3.69 29.16
CA PRO A 224 5.36 2.94 28.66
C PRO A 224 6.15 3.58 27.50
N TYR A 225 5.76 4.76 27.03
CA TYR A 225 6.34 5.41 25.84
C TYR A 225 7.81 5.79 26.04
N ARG A 226 8.19 6.19 27.26
CA ARG A 226 9.60 6.44 27.61
C ARG A 226 10.46 5.18 27.54
N GLY A 227 9.98 4.08 28.11
CA GLY A 227 10.65 2.77 28.03
C GLY A 227 10.86 2.31 26.59
N PHE A 228 9.90 2.58 25.70
CA PHE A 228 9.99 2.30 24.27
C PHE A 228 11.17 3.02 23.59
N PHE A 229 11.30 4.35 23.76
CA PHE A 229 12.41 5.10 23.14
C PHE A 229 13.79 4.68 23.65
N ILE A 230 13.89 4.34 24.95
CA ILE A 230 15.13 3.84 25.56
C ILE A 230 15.46 2.43 25.05
N ALA A 231 14.46 1.54 24.93
CA ALA A 231 14.64 0.19 24.41
C ALA A 231 15.03 0.20 22.93
N CYS A 232 14.55 1.18 22.16
CA CYS A 232 14.93 1.38 20.76
C CYS A 232 16.31 2.04 20.56
N GLY A 233 17.11 2.22 21.62
CA GLY A 233 18.46 2.77 21.52
C GLY A 233 18.54 4.27 21.20
N VAL A 234 17.41 5.00 21.28
CA VAL A 234 17.37 6.45 21.06
C VAL A 234 18.03 7.15 22.24
N LYS A 235 19.20 7.75 22.03
CA LYS A 235 19.89 8.54 23.05
C LYS A 235 19.13 9.86 23.28
N PRO A 236 18.83 10.24 24.53
CA PRO A 236 18.16 11.51 24.85
C PRO A 236 18.89 12.76 24.31
N GLU A 237 20.19 12.67 24.07
CA GLU A 237 21.06 13.77 23.62
C GLU A 237 20.80 14.23 22.16
N LEU A 238 20.10 13.42 21.34
CA LEU A 238 19.79 13.76 19.94
C LEU A 238 18.63 14.75 19.79
N PHE A 239 17.90 15.04 20.88
CA PHE A 239 16.74 15.94 20.89
C PHE A 239 17.11 17.43 20.91
N GLU A 240 18.30 17.79 21.36
CA GLU A 240 18.68 19.20 21.54
C GLU A 240 19.27 19.86 20.27
N ALA A 241 19.45 19.12 19.17
CA ALA A 241 20.12 19.63 17.99
C ALA A 241 19.14 19.93 16.83
N LYS A 242 18.75 21.20 16.70
CA LYS A 242 18.25 21.76 15.42
C LYS A 242 19.33 21.58 14.34
N GLN A 243 19.22 20.58 13.48
CA GLN A 243 20.19 20.31 12.40
C GLN A 243 19.56 20.60 11.02
N PRO A 244 20.10 21.56 10.23
CA PRO A 244 19.74 21.75 8.84
C PRO A 244 20.39 20.64 8.00
N GLY A 245 19.58 19.77 7.37
CA GLY A 245 20.06 18.70 6.48
C GLY A 245 19.18 17.45 6.44
N ALA A 246 18.34 17.23 7.46
CA ALA A 246 17.45 16.07 7.53
C ALA A 246 16.40 16.01 6.42
N LEU A 247 15.95 17.17 5.93
CA LEU A 247 15.04 17.29 4.78
C LEU A 247 15.68 16.84 3.46
N ASP A 248 16.98 17.03 3.27
CA ASP A 248 17.68 16.61 2.05
C ASP A 248 17.95 15.10 2.05
N MET A 249 18.17 14.50 3.23
CA MET A 249 18.25 13.04 3.37
C MET A 249 16.89 12.36 3.20
N LEU A 250 15.81 12.93 3.74
CA LEU A 250 14.44 12.46 3.48
C LEU A 250 14.13 12.48 1.98
N ARG A 251 14.47 13.56 1.27
CA ARG A 251 14.33 13.66 -0.19
C ARG A 251 15.17 12.64 -0.95
N GLN A 252 16.35 12.30 -0.43
CA GLN A 252 17.23 11.31 -1.04
C GLN A 252 16.68 9.89 -0.87
N VAL A 253 16.17 9.54 0.31
CA VAL A 253 15.55 8.23 0.57
C VAL A 253 14.23 8.07 -0.17
N THR A 254 13.36 9.09 -0.17
CA THR A 254 12.13 9.09 -0.98
C THR A 254 12.42 9.11 -2.49
N GLY A 255 13.51 9.77 -2.91
CA GLY A 255 13.96 9.82 -4.31
C GLY A 255 14.62 8.54 -4.81
N GLU A 256 15.34 7.81 -3.96
CA GLU A 256 15.96 6.52 -4.30
C GLU A 256 14.95 5.38 -4.41
N LEU A 257 13.85 5.43 -3.65
CA LEU A 257 12.70 4.52 -3.82
C LEU A 257 11.96 4.79 -5.14
N ALA A 258 11.75 6.06 -5.50
CA ALA A 258 11.19 6.44 -6.81
C ALA A 258 12.11 6.07 -8.00
N GLY A 259 13.43 6.19 -7.82
CA GLY A 259 14.42 5.82 -8.84
C GLY A 259 14.50 4.31 -9.10
N LYS A 260 14.22 3.47 -8.10
CA LYS A 260 14.14 2.01 -8.29
C LYS A 260 12.87 1.61 -9.05
N GLN A 261 11.73 2.28 -8.84
CA GLN A 261 10.52 2.06 -9.63
C GLN A 261 10.68 2.49 -11.10
N GLN A 262 11.45 3.54 -11.41
CA GLN A 262 11.75 3.90 -12.81
C GLN A 262 12.73 2.95 -13.50
N SER A 263 13.59 2.24 -12.75
CA SER A 263 14.55 1.28 -13.33
C SER A 263 13.93 -0.06 -13.73
N GLY A 264 12.70 -0.35 -13.30
CA GLY A 264 11.92 -1.54 -13.68
C GLY A 264 11.03 -1.36 -14.91
N ILE A 265 10.81 -0.12 -15.38
CA ILE A 265 9.82 0.20 -16.44
C ILE A 265 10.46 0.41 -17.84
N LEU A 266 11.78 0.37 -17.98
CA LEU A 266 12.46 0.42 -19.30
C LEU A 266 13.10 -0.92 -19.64
N GLY A 267 12.24 -1.91 -19.90
CA GLY A 267 12.63 -3.26 -20.27
C GLY A 267 11.86 -3.87 -21.44
N SER A 268 11.20 -3.09 -22.30
CA SER A 268 10.65 -3.64 -23.55
C SER A 268 10.62 -2.61 -24.71
N GLY A 269 11.53 -2.82 -25.67
CA GLY A 269 11.27 -2.59 -27.09
C GLY A 269 11.54 -1.20 -27.68
N ALA A 270 12.73 -1.00 -28.25
CA ALA A 270 12.88 -0.49 -29.62
C ALA A 270 14.36 -0.54 -30.05
N ALA A 271 14.73 -1.58 -30.80
CA ALA A 271 15.92 -1.55 -31.64
C ALA A 271 15.65 -0.58 -32.82
N ALA A 272 15.97 0.70 -32.64
CA ALA A 272 16.08 1.64 -33.74
C ALA A 272 17.50 1.58 -34.30
N MET A 273 17.64 1.06 -35.51
CA MET A 273 18.86 1.16 -36.33
C MET A 273 19.34 2.62 -36.44
N PRO A 274 20.65 2.90 -36.37
CA PRO A 274 21.14 4.24 -36.62
C PRO A 274 21.17 4.53 -38.13
N LEU A 275 20.37 5.50 -38.57
CA LEU A 275 20.61 6.23 -39.81
C LEU A 275 21.79 7.18 -39.55
N THR A 276 22.97 6.84 -40.06
CA THR A 276 24.08 7.78 -40.16
C THR A 276 23.80 8.74 -41.32
N ALA A 277 23.70 10.03 -41.00
CA ALA A 277 23.77 11.10 -41.98
C ALA A 277 24.95 12.00 -41.62
N GLY A 278 25.91 12.06 -42.53
CA GLY A 278 26.86 13.17 -42.63
C GLY A 278 28.32 12.75 -42.58
N ASP A 279 28.91 12.50 -43.75
CA ASP A 279 30.19 13.15 -44.04
C ASP A 279 30.11 13.85 -45.40
N LYS A 280 30.41 15.14 -45.35
CA LYS A 280 30.76 15.99 -46.49
C LYS A 280 32.23 15.71 -46.77
N GLY A 281 32.54 15.31 -48.00
CA GLY A 281 33.90 15.11 -48.50
C GLY A 281 33.88 14.28 -49.77
#